data_AF-A0A1A8WHW0-F1
#
_entry.id   AF-A0A1A8WHW0-F1
#
_cell.length_a   1.000
_cell.length_b   1.000
_cell.length_c   1.000
_cell.angle_alpha   90.00
_cell.angle_beta   90.00
_cell.angle_gamma   90.00
#
_symmetry.space_group_name_H-M   'P 1'
#
loop_
_entity.id
_entity.type
_entity.pdbx_description
1 polymer ?
#
loop_
_entity_poly.entity_id
_entity_poly.type
_entity_poly.pdbx_seq_one_letter_code
_entity_poly.pdbx_strand_id
1 'polypeptide(L)'
;MAALKEIDYYKIFYKIQEKFNNVLEHQYDKFLCKDDQVLRYIAMYLLENYRGQYHFACTDASDCKERCKHLNNWLNEKKALYTSNGKCSHHNVLWEQYIEELWRQLQNDTEDEEKCTRVLINKDFPTQWLIPSCNNSNPVKIETNCTKPPEPQERECPLSKAPTSSSCKAFSSVGMKLNNLIRGKKIKKRNVSKENNESFRSPDNSDMESLARRFNVIYNSLQN
;
A
#
# COMPACT_ATOMS: atom_id res chain seq x y z
N MET A 1 14.32 -11.41 -25.91
CA MET A 1 13.97 -11.38 -24.47
C MET A 1 12.95 -12.50 -24.22
N ALA A 2 12.98 -13.16 -23.08
CA ALA A 2 11.96 -14.15 -22.75
C ALA A 2 10.63 -13.43 -22.49
N ALA A 3 9.52 -13.96 -23.02
CA ALA A 3 8.19 -13.41 -22.77
C ALA A 3 7.85 -13.52 -21.28
N LEU A 4 7.27 -12.46 -20.72
CA LEU A 4 6.79 -12.45 -19.33
C LEU A 4 5.60 -13.39 -19.18
N LYS A 5 5.44 -13.96 -17.98
CA LYS A 5 4.24 -14.73 -17.62
C LYS A 5 3.19 -13.80 -17.01
N GLU A 6 1.94 -14.23 -17.00
CA GLU A 6 0.82 -13.47 -16.40
C GLU A 6 1.11 -13.00 -14.95
N ILE A 7 1.75 -13.85 -14.16
CA ILE A 7 2.11 -13.53 -12.77
C ILE A 7 3.14 -12.40 -12.67
N ASP A 8 3.99 -12.23 -13.68
CA ASP A 8 5.00 -11.17 -13.70
C ASP A 8 4.34 -9.82 -13.94
N TYR A 9 3.37 -9.75 -14.85
CA TYR A 9 2.55 -8.54 -15.05
C TYR A 9 1.79 -8.16 -13.79
N TYR A 10 1.18 -9.13 -13.11
CA TYR A 10 0.50 -8.87 -11.84
C TYR A 10 1.48 -8.25 -10.83
N LYS A 11 2.66 -8.85 -10.64
CA LYS A 11 3.71 -8.32 -9.74
C LYS A 11 4.15 -6.91 -10.11
N ILE A 12 4.21 -6.57 -11.40
CA ILE A 12 4.58 -5.24 -11.87
C ILE A 12 3.55 -4.19 -11.44
N PHE A 13 2.27 -4.39 -11.78
CA PHE A 13 1.24 -3.37 -11.58
C PHE A 13 0.70 -3.28 -10.15
N TYR A 14 0.84 -4.35 -9.37
CA TYR A 14 0.38 -4.42 -7.98
C TYR A 14 1.51 -4.22 -6.95
N LYS A 15 2.72 -3.91 -7.41
CA LYS A 15 3.84 -3.59 -6.53
C LYS A 15 3.53 -2.35 -5.70
N ILE A 16 3.74 -2.45 -4.39
CA ILE A 16 3.74 -1.29 -3.50
C ILE A 16 5.01 -0.49 -3.75
N GLN A 17 4.85 0.79 -4.09
CA GLN A 17 5.95 1.68 -4.40
C GLN A 17 6.37 2.46 -3.16
N GLU A 18 7.67 2.42 -2.86
CA GLU A 18 8.28 3.29 -1.84
C GLU A 18 8.61 4.68 -2.41
N LYS A 19 8.78 4.77 -3.73
CA LYS A 19 9.18 5.98 -4.46
C LYS A 19 8.42 6.05 -5.77
N PHE A 20 8.05 7.27 -6.15
CA PHE A 20 7.39 7.57 -7.41
C PHE A 20 8.34 8.38 -8.27
N ASN A 21 8.93 7.76 -9.28
CA ASN A 21 9.93 8.40 -10.13
C ASN A 21 9.29 9.08 -11.35
N ASN A 22 8.08 8.66 -11.72
CA ASN A 22 7.38 9.15 -12.90
C ASN A 22 6.25 10.15 -12.56
N VAL A 23 6.11 10.52 -11.29
CA VAL A 23 5.18 11.56 -10.84
C VAL A 23 5.92 12.91 -10.88
N LEU A 24 5.81 13.60 -12.01
CA LEU A 24 6.33 14.96 -12.15
C LEU A 24 5.30 15.93 -11.55
N GLU A 25 5.59 16.39 -10.33
CA GLU A 25 4.67 17.15 -9.47
C GLU A 25 3.94 18.26 -10.25
N HIS A 26 4.69 19.12 -10.95
CA HIS A 26 4.12 20.25 -11.70
C HIS A 26 3.26 19.88 -12.92
N GLN A 27 3.47 18.74 -13.57
CA GLN A 27 2.77 18.41 -14.83
C GLN A 27 1.34 17.94 -14.56
N TYR A 28 1.11 17.25 -13.44
CA TYR A 28 -0.16 16.57 -13.16
C TYR A 28 -0.83 17.01 -11.86
N ASP A 29 -0.34 18.08 -11.21
CA ASP A 29 -0.87 18.61 -9.95
C ASP A 29 -2.39 18.76 -9.92
N LYS A 30 -3.01 19.17 -11.03
CA LYS A 30 -4.47 19.33 -11.13
C LYS A 30 -5.25 18.02 -10.92
N PHE A 31 -4.61 16.88 -11.15
CA PHE A 31 -5.18 15.54 -10.99
C PHE A 31 -4.83 14.88 -9.65
N LEU A 32 -3.90 15.47 -8.90
CA LEU A 32 -3.48 14.97 -7.59
C LEU A 32 -4.37 15.60 -6.52
N CYS A 33 -5.55 15.00 -6.29
CA CYS A 33 -6.52 15.48 -5.30
C CYS A 33 -5.86 15.68 -3.93
N LYS A 34 -5.93 16.89 -3.36
CA LYS A 34 -5.26 17.20 -2.08
C LYS A 34 -6.09 16.81 -0.86
N ASP A 35 -7.41 16.76 -1.03
CA ASP A 35 -8.36 16.52 0.05
C ASP A 35 -8.76 15.05 0.19
N ASP A 36 -8.45 14.21 -0.80
CA ASP A 36 -8.65 12.77 -0.77
C ASP A 36 -7.33 12.01 -0.95
N GLN A 37 -6.81 11.49 0.16
CA GLN A 37 -5.53 10.79 0.20
C GLN A 37 -5.53 9.51 -0.65
N VAL A 38 -6.66 8.79 -0.71
CA VAL A 38 -6.77 7.53 -1.47
C VAL A 38 -6.74 7.84 -2.96
N LEU A 39 -7.54 8.81 -3.40
CA LEU A 39 -7.59 9.22 -4.79
C LEU A 39 -6.25 9.79 -5.26
N ARG A 40 -5.60 10.59 -4.41
CA ARG A 40 -4.23 11.09 -4.66
C ARG A 40 -3.25 9.97 -4.95
N TYR A 41 -3.23 8.94 -4.10
CA TYR A 41 -2.32 7.82 -4.29
C TYR A 41 -2.69 7.02 -5.54
N ILE A 42 -3.97 6.78 -5.81
CA ILE A 42 -4.39 6.09 -7.05
C ILE A 42 -3.88 6.86 -8.28
N ALA A 43 -3.99 8.19 -8.31
CA ALA A 43 -3.45 9.01 -9.40
C ALA A 43 -1.92 8.88 -9.53
N MET A 44 -1.18 8.91 -8.42
CA MET A 44 0.28 8.73 -8.42
C MET A 44 0.70 7.34 -8.93
N TYR A 45 0.01 6.29 -8.51
CA TYR A 45 0.24 4.93 -9.02
C TYR A 45 -0.13 4.81 -10.49
N LEU A 46 -1.20 5.47 -10.95
CA LEU A 46 -1.57 5.48 -12.36
C LEU A 46 -0.45 6.12 -13.20
N LEU A 47 0.11 7.24 -12.75
CA LEU A 47 1.26 7.87 -13.40
C LEU A 47 2.48 6.94 -13.48
N GLU A 48 2.83 6.31 -12.36
CA GLU A 48 3.97 5.38 -12.29
C GLU A 48 3.77 4.16 -13.19
N ASN A 49 2.57 3.59 -13.18
CA ASN A 49 2.24 2.42 -13.96
C ASN A 49 2.12 2.74 -15.46
N TYR A 50 1.47 3.85 -15.83
CA TYR A 50 1.30 4.23 -17.23
C TYR A 50 2.63 4.65 -17.85
N ARG A 51 3.36 5.58 -17.22
CA ARG A 51 4.62 6.07 -17.79
C ARG A 51 5.74 5.04 -17.66
N GLY A 52 5.96 4.54 -16.45
CA GLY A 52 7.07 3.65 -16.15
C GLY A 52 6.88 2.25 -16.70
N GLN A 53 5.70 1.65 -16.52
CA GLN A 53 5.48 0.24 -16.83
C GLN A 53 4.82 -0.02 -18.17
N TYR A 54 4.04 0.92 -18.71
CA TYR A 54 3.48 0.80 -20.05
C TYR A 54 4.36 1.54 -21.07
N HIS A 55 4.38 2.87 -21.04
CA HIS A 55 4.98 3.70 -22.10
C HIS A 55 6.49 3.50 -22.25
N PHE A 56 7.27 3.48 -21.16
CA PHE A 56 8.73 3.34 -21.26
C PHE A 56 9.24 1.90 -21.28
N ALA A 57 8.52 0.96 -20.65
CA ALA A 57 9.01 -0.40 -20.46
C ALA A 57 8.51 -1.39 -21.52
N CYS A 58 7.40 -1.11 -22.20
CA CYS A 58 6.93 -1.99 -23.26
C CYS A 58 7.70 -1.69 -24.55
N THR A 59 8.22 -2.73 -25.20
CA THR A 59 9.05 -2.58 -26.41
C THR A 59 8.53 -3.39 -27.59
N ASP A 60 7.67 -4.36 -27.33
CA ASP A 60 7.05 -5.20 -28.36
C ASP A 60 5.52 -5.14 -28.23
N ALA A 61 4.83 -5.23 -29.37
CA ALA A 61 3.37 -5.08 -29.43
C ALA A 61 2.62 -6.09 -28.54
N SER A 62 3.15 -7.30 -28.37
CA SER A 62 2.52 -8.33 -27.54
C SER A 62 2.61 -8.00 -26.05
N ASP A 63 3.77 -7.54 -25.60
CA ASP A 63 4.03 -7.09 -24.23
C ASP A 63 3.27 -5.80 -23.94
N CYS A 64 3.26 -4.83 -24.86
CA CYS A 64 2.47 -3.60 -24.73
C CYS A 64 0.97 -3.92 -24.55
N LYS A 65 0.44 -4.87 -25.33
CA LYS A 65 -0.95 -5.32 -25.20
C LYS A 65 -1.25 -5.94 -23.84
N GLU A 66 -0.42 -6.86 -23.35
CA GLU A 66 -0.62 -7.46 -22.03
C GLU A 66 -0.45 -6.43 -20.91
N ARG A 67 0.54 -5.54 -20.98
CA ARG A 67 0.70 -4.43 -20.02
C ARG A 67 -0.51 -3.53 -19.98
N CYS A 68 -1.04 -3.13 -21.12
CA CYS A 68 -2.23 -2.29 -21.18
C CYS A 68 -3.46 -2.98 -20.58
N LYS A 69 -3.62 -4.29 -20.82
CA LYS A 69 -4.67 -5.11 -20.22
C LYS A 69 -4.54 -5.17 -18.69
N HIS A 70 -3.35 -5.45 -18.16
CA HIS A 70 -3.12 -5.49 -16.72
C HIS A 70 -3.26 -4.12 -16.05
N LEU A 71 -2.83 -3.04 -16.71
CA LEU A 71 -3.05 -1.67 -16.25
C LEU A 71 -4.55 -1.34 -16.15
N ASN A 72 -5.33 -1.68 -17.17
CA ASN A 72 -6.79 -1.51 -17.15
C ASN A 72 -7.46 -2.33 -16.04
N ASN A 73 -7.04 -3.58 -15.85
CA ASN A 73 -7.56 -4.43 -14.78
C ASN A 73 -7.29 -3.82 -13.39
N TRP A 74 -6.05 -3.39 -13.15
CA TRP A 74 -5.67 -2.70 -11.92
C TRP A 74 -6.51 -1.43 -11.71
N LEU A 75 -6.66 -0.59 -12.73
CA LEU A 75 -7.41 0.66 -12.61
C LEU A 75 -8.91 0.42 -12.37
N ASN A 76 -9.50 -0.59 -13.02
CA ASN A 76 -10.88 -1.00 -12.80
C ASN A 76 -11.11 -1.55 -11.39
N GLU A 77 -10.15 -2.29 -10.83
CA GLU A 77 -10.21 -2.72 -9.43
C GLU A 77 -10.18 -1.52 -8.48
N LYS A 78 -9.32 -0.52 -8.73
CA LYS A 78 -9.28 0.68 -7.89
C LYS A 78 -10.58 1.49 -8.01
N LYS A 79 -11.15 1.59 -9.21
CA LYS A 79 -12.48 2.20 -9.43
C LYS A 79 -13.55 1.48 -8.62
N ALA A 80 -13.60 0.15 -8.74
CA ALA A 80 -14.56 -0.70 -8.05
C ALA A 80 -14.55 -0.46 -6.53
N LEU A 81 -13.36 -0.45 -5.93
CA LEU A 81 -13.17 -0.23 -4.51
C LEU A 81 -13.55 1.19 -4.08
N TYR A 82 -13.12 2.20 -4.84
CA TYR A 82 -13.34 3.58 -4.48
C TYR A 82 -14.80 4.01 -4.66
N THR A 83 -15.46 3.57 -5.73
CA THR A 83 -16.82 4.01 -6.10
C THR A 83 -17.92 2.99 -5.80
N SER A 84 -17.61 1.88 -5.14
CA SER A 84 -18.54 0.76 -4.94
C SER A 84 -19.14 0.27 -6.26
N ASN A 85 -18.27 -0.09 -7.22
CA ASN A 85 -18.62 -0.35 -8.64
C ASN A 85 -19.58 0.68 -9.25
N GLY A 86 -19.33 1.95 -9.00
CA GLY A 86 -20.12 3.02 -9.59
C GLY A 86 -21.45 3.31 -8.88
N LYS A 87 -21.73 2.70 -7.73
CA LYS A 87 -22.95 2.98 -6.96
C LYS A 87 -22.82 4.19 -6.03
N CYS A 88 -21.60 4.64 -5.76
CA CYS A 88 -21.31 5.78 -4.89
C CYS A 88 -21.28 7.08 -5.68
N SER A 89 -22.35 7.87 -5.63
CA SER A 89 -22.52 9.01 -6.53
C SER A 89 -21.44 10.08 -6.38
N HIS A 90 -21.08 10.43 -5.14
CA HIS A 90 -20.07 11.46 -4.90
C HIS A 90 -18.66 11.00 -5.34
N HIS A 91 -18.29 9.76 -4.98
CA HIS A 91 -17.00 9.20 -5.39
C HIS A 91 -16.90 8.98 -6.90
N ASN A 92 -18.00 8.75 -7.61
CA ASN A 92 -18.00 8.71 -9.07
C ASN A 92 -17.57 10.03 -9.69
N VAL A 93 -18.07 11.16 -9.17
CA VAL A 93 -17.71 12.50 -9.65
C VAL A 93 -16.22 12.74 -9.44
N LEU A 94 -15.72 12.44 -8.24
CA LEU A 94 -14.29 12.57 -7.93
C LEU A 94 -13.43 11.65 -8.82
N TRP A 95 -13.86 10.40 -9.04
CA TRP A 95 -13.15 9.47 -9.89
C TRP A 95 -13.05 9.97 -11.34
N GLU A 96 -14.17 10.45 -11.89
CA GLU A 96 -14.19 10.99 -13.26
C GLU A 96 -13.25 12.19 -13.39
N GLN A 97 -13.35 13.14 -12.45
CA GLN A 97 -12.55 14.36 -12.45
C GLN A 97 -11.05 14.09 -12.30
N TYR A 98 -10.64 13.24 -11.36
CA TYR A 98 -9.22 13.11 -11.04
C TYR A 98 -8.53 11.97 -11.78
N ILE A 99 -9.22 10.85 -12.02
CA ILE A 99 -8.59 9.63 -12.53
C ILE A 99 -8.85 9.45 -14.02
N GLU A 100 -10.10 9.60 -14.48
CA GLU A 100 -10.41 9.44 -15.90
C GLU A 100 -9.91 10.63 -16.73
N GLU A 101 -9.94 11.86 -16.19
CA GLU A 101 -9.25 13.00 -16.84
C GLU A 101 -7.73 12.83 -16.88
N LEU A 102 -7.11 12.29 -15.83
CA LEU A 102 -5.68 11.98 -15.83
C LEU A 102 -5.34 10.94 -16.91
N TRP A 103 -6.13 9.88 -17.03
CA TRP A 103 -5.96 8.90 -18.10
C TRP A 103 -6.05 9.55 -19.49
N ARG A 104 -7.05 10.41 -19.71
CA ARG A 104 -7.19 11.17 -20.97
C ARG A 104 -5.97 12.04 -21.24
N GLN A 105 -5.45 12.75 -20.23
CA GLN A 105 -4.24 13.54 -20.37
C GLN A 105 -3.03 12.67 -20.74
N LEU A 106 -2.86 11.52 -20.08
CA LEU A 106 -1.75 10.60 -20.37
C LEU A 106 -1.78 10.08 -21.81
N GLN A 107 -2.98 9.77 -22.33
CA GLN A 107 -3.13 9.40 -23.74
C GLN A 107 -2.79 10.58 -24.68
N ASN A 108 -3.16 11.81 -24.33
CA ASN A 108 -2.86 12.98 -25.14
C ASN A 108 -1.36 13.31 -25.17
N ASP A 109 -0.68 13.15 -24.04
CA ASP A 109 0.76 13.41 -23.90
C ASP A 109 1.64 12.36 -24.61
N THR A 110 1.05 11.22 -25.00
CA THR A 110 1.76 10.14 -25.71
C THR A 110 1.67 10.36 -27.22
N GLU A 111 2.82 10.50 -27.89
CA GLU A 111 2.90 10.67 -29.37
C GLU A 111 2.77 9.33 -30.14
N ASP A 112 2.83 8.20 -29.44
CA ASP A 112 2.80 6.87 -30.05
C ASP A 112 1.49 6.60 -30.80
N GLU A 113 1.59 5.92 -31.95
CA GLU A 113 0.45 5.47 -32.75
C GLU A 113 -0.41 4.44 -32.00
N GLU A 114 0.22 3.56 -31.19
CA GLU A 114 -0.47 2.56 -30.36
C GLU A 114 -0.56 2.99 -28.90
N LYS A 115 -1.70 3.60 -28.53
CA LYS A 115 -2.00 4.02 -27.16
C LYS A 115 -2.73 2.95 -26.38
N CYS A 116 -2.49 2.89 -25.07
CA CYS A 116 -3.27 2.02 -24.21
C CYS A 116 -4.69 2.56 -24.10
N THR A 117 -5.64 1.86 -24.72
CA THR A 117 -7.05 2.27 -24.68
C THR A 117 -7.67 1.93 -23.32
N ARG A 118 -8.44 2.87 -22.77
CA ARG A 118 -9.23 2.66 -21.54
C ARG A 118 -10.35 1.65 -21.80
N VAL A 119 -10.40 0.57 -21.03
CA VAL A 119 -11.46 -0.44 -21.07
C VAL A 119 -12.18 -0.48 -19.72
N LEU A 120 -13.44 -0.06 -19.71
CA LEU A 120 -14.28 -0.09 -18.51
C LEU A 120 -14.90 -1.47 -18.31
N ILE A 121 -14.87 -1.96 -17.07
CA ILE A 121 -15.59 -3.16 -16.66
C ILE A 121 -16.67 -2.74 -15.66
N ASN A 122 -17.92 -2.96 -16.02
CA ASN A 122 -19.04 -2.75 -15.13
C ASN A 122 -19.38 -4.08 -14.45
N LYS A 123 -19.37 -4.08 -13.12
CA LYS A 123 -19.82 -5.20 -12.29
C LYS A 123 -20.90 -4.71 -11.35
N ASP A 124 -21.77 -5.62 -10.95
CA ASP A 124 -22.77 -5.31 -9.94
C ASP A 124 -22.14 -5.14 -8.55
N PHE A 125 -22.80 -4.36 -7.71
CA PHE A 125 -22.44 -4.21 -6.29
C PHE A 125 -23.70 -4.34 -5.44
N PRO A 126 -23.69 -5.19 -4.39
CA PRO A 126 -24.83 -5.35 -3.50
C PRO A 126 -25.17 -4.04 -2.79
N THR A 127 -26.33 -3.46 -3.10
CA THR A 127 -26.74 -2.15 -2.59
C THR A 127 -26.93 -2.14 -1.07
N GLN A 128 -27.23 -3.30 -0.47
CA GLN A 128 -27.37 -3.45 0.99
C GLN A 128 -26.09 -3.12 1.79
N TRP A 129 -24.93 -3.10 1.14
CA TRP A 129 -23.64 -2.79 1.76
C TRP A 129 -23.19 -1.35 1.50
N LEU A 130 -24.01 -0.55 0.82
CA LEU A 130 -23.73 0.86 0.63
C LEU A 130 -23.94 1.60 1.95
N ILE A 131 -22.89 2.30 2.37
CA ILE A 131 -22.97 3.22 3.50
C ILE A 131 -23.85 4.42 3.11
N PRO A 132 -24.71 4.94 4.00
CA PRO A 132 -25.60 6.06 3.68
C PRO A 132 -24.86 7.31 3.17
N SER A 133 -23.62 7.49 3.62
CA SER A 133 -22.76 8.60 3.21
C SER A 133 -22.24 8.53 1.78
N CYS A 134 -22.38 7.40 1.07
CA CYS A 134 -21.83 7.25 -0.29
C CYS A 134 -22.35 8.30 -1.29
N ASN A 135 -23.57 8.78 -1.05
CA ASN A 135 -24.22 9.76 -1.93
C ASN A 135 -24.12 11.19 -1.41
N ASN A 136 -23.54 11.40 -0.22
CA ASN A 136 -23.44 12.73 0.37
C ASN A 136 -22.17 13.42 -0.12
N SER A 137 -22.30 14.67 -0.54
CA SER A 137 -21.16 15.53 -0.92
C SER A 137 -20.32 15.99 0.28
N ASN A 138 -20.81 15.76 1.50
CA ASN A 138 -20.12 16.16 2.72
C ASN A 138 -19.24 15.01 3.22
N PRO A 139 -17.97 15.26 3.55
CA PRO A 139 -17.10 14.24 4.12
C PRO A 139 -17.72 13.67 5.39
N VAL A 140 -17.65 12.34 5.50
CA VAL A 140 -18.21 11.61 6.64
C VAL A 140 -17.51 12.08 7.91
N LYS A 141 -18.27 12.74 8.79
CA LYS A 141 -17.87 12.80 10.20
C LYS A 141 -17.91 11.37 10.70
N ILE A 142 -16.75 10.76 10.92
CA ILE A 142 -16.67 9.43 11.52
C ILE A 142 -17.19 9.56 12.95
N GLU A 143 -18.49 9.34 13.14
CA GLU A 143 -19.01 9.05 14.46
C GLU A 143 -18.36 7.74 14.89
N THR A 144 -17.62 7.82 15.99
CA THR A 144 -16.80 6.74 16.56
C THR A 144 -17.70 5.70 17.22
N ASN A 145 -18.72 5.23 16.51
CA ASN A 145 -19.62 4.15 16.94
C ASN A 145 -19.02 2.77 16.63
N CYS A 146 -17.71 2.69 16.36
CA CYS A 146 -17.01 1.43 16.52
C CYS A 146 -17.10 1.08 18.01
N THR A 147 -17.90 0.07 18.35
CA THR A 147 -17.94 -0.47 19.71
C THR A 147 -16.51 -0.72 20.14
N LYS A 148 -16.04 0.03 21.15
CA LYS A 148 -14.73 -0.26 21.74
C LYS A 148 -14.72 -1.74 22.06
N PRO A 149 -13.73 -2.53 21.59
CA PRO A 149 -13.56 -3.89 22.06
C PRO A 149 -13.64 -3.86 23.58
N PRO A 150 -14.37 -4.78 24.22
CA PRO A 150 -14.41 -4.82 25.68
C PRO A 150 -12.98 -4.78 26.18
N GLU A 151 -12.72 -3.89 27.14
CA GLU A 151 -11.42 -3.75 27.79
C GLU A 151 -10.95 -5.17 28.17
N PRO A 152 -9.71 -5.56 27.81
CA PRO A 152 -9.19 -6.85 28.22
C PRO A 152 -9.36 -6.94 29.74
N GLN A 153 -10.22 -7.85 30.21
CA GLN A 153 -10.30 -8.13 31.63
C GLN A 153 -8.91 -8.55 32.05
N GLU A 154 -8.29 -7.75 32.92
CA GLU A 154 -7.05 -8.12 33.58
C GLU A 154 -7.33 -9.45 34.28
N ARG A 155 -6.87 -10.54 33.68
CA ARG A 155 -6.80 -11.80 34.41
C ARG A 155 -5.72 -11.57 35.44
N GLU A 156 -6.13 -11.38 36.69
CA GLU A 156 -5.23 -11.45 37.83
C GLU A 156 -4.43 -12.75 37.70
N CYS A 157 -3.13 -12.63 37.47
CA CYS A 157 -2.24 -13.77 37.52
C CYS A 157 -2.43 -14.45 38.88
N PRO A 158 -2.69 -15.78 38.94
CA PRO A 158 -2.72 -16.46 40.22
C PRO A 158 -1.39 -16.22 40.92
N LEU A 159 -1.49 -15.72 42.15
CA LEU A 159 -0.35 -15.38 42.99
C LEU A 159 0.53 -16.64 43.14
N SER A 160 1.63 -16.68 42.40
CA SER A 160 2.67 -17.69 42.54
C SER A 160 3.18 -17.59 43.98
N LYS A 161 2.93 -18.63 44.78
CA LYS A 161 3.52 -18.75 46.12
C LYS A 161 5.03 -18.58 45.99
N ALA A 162 5.56 -17.55 46.63
CA ALA A 162 6.98 -17.25 46.62
C ALA A 162 7.77 -18.44 47.21
N PRO A 163 8.81 -18.95 46.54
CA PRO A 163 9.81 -19.73 47.23
C PRO A 163 10.54 -18.82 48.20
N THR A 164 10.53 -19.22 49.47
CA THR A 164 11.16 -18.52 50.58
C THR A 164 12.68 -18.68 50.47
N SER A 165 13.39 -17.68 49.95
CA SER A 165 14.80 -17.46 50.34
C SER A 165 15.32 -16.08 49.93
N SER A 166 15.32 -15.18 50.90
CA SER A 166 16.45 -14.34 51.32
C SER A 166 17.48 -13.89 50.26
N SER A 167 17.42 -12.60 49.91
CA SER A 167 18.60 -11.73 49.76
C SER A 167 18.17 -10.29 49.48
N CYS A 168 17.96 -9.50 50.54
CA CYS A 168 17.81 -8.05 50.44
C CYS A 168 19.12 -7.43 49.94
N LYS A 169 19.11 -6.68 48.83
CA LYS A 169 19.96 -5.49 48.67
C LYS A 169 19.19 -4.38 47.96
N ALA A 170 19.18 -3.25 48.66
CA ALA A 170 18.45 -2.02 48.44
C ALA A 170 18.77 -1.34 47.10
N PHE A 171 17.76 -0.62 46.59
CA PHE A 171 17.98 0.51 45.69
C PHE A 171 18.69 1.64 46.45
N SER A 172 19.70 2.25 45.83
CA SER A 172 20.09 3.62 46.14
C SER A 172 20.21 4.41 44.85
N SER A 173 19.49 5.53 44.80
CA SER A 173 19.61 6.62 43.84
C SER A 173 20.95 7.35 44.03
N VAL A 174 21.32 8.12 43.01
CA VAL A 174 22.44 9.10 42.93
C VAL A 174 23.74 8.54 42.35
N GLY A 175 24.18 9.12 41.23
CA GLY A 175 25.60 9.16 40.86
C GLY A 175 25.95 8.87 39.40
N MET A 176 25.69 9.85 38.52
CA MET A 176 26.48 10.23 37.34
C MET A 176 27.70 9.34 36.94
N LYS A 177 27.82 9.01 35.64
CA LYS A 177 28.66 9.71 34.63
C LYS A 177 29.04 8.77 33.49
N LEU A 178 28.83 9.26 32.27
CA LEU A 178 29.47 8.81 31.04
C LEU A 178 30.99 8.76 31.19
N ASN A 179 31.63 7.78 30.58
CA ASN A 179 32.95 7.94 29.98
C ASN A 179 33.07 7.12 28.69
N ASN A 180 33.43 7.85 27.64
CA ASN A 180 33.81 7.33 26.33
C ASN A 180 35.06 6.46 26.44
N LEU A 181 35.05 5.32 25.73
CA LEU A 181 36.28 4.63 25.32
C LEU A 181 36.14 4.21 23.86
N ILE A 182 36.29 5.21 22.98
CA ILE A 182 36.81 4.98 21.64
C ILE A 182 38.28 4.60 21.83
N ARG A 183 38.59 3.31 21.72
CA ARG A 183 39.96 2.85 21.49
C ARG A 183 39.97 2.06 20.19
N GLY A 184 40.36 2.77 19.13
CA GLY A 184 40.32 2.30 17.77
C GLY A 184 41.20 1.09 17.50
N LYS A 185 40.76 0.27 16.53
CA LYS A 185 41.65 -0.40 15.60
C LYS A 185 41.05 -0.26 14.20
N LYS A 186 41.77 0.48 13.35
CA LYS A 186 41.64 0.49 11.90
C LYS A 186 41.90 -0.93 11.38
N ILE A 187 40.97 -1.52 10.63
CA ILE A 187 41.30 -2.60 9.68
C ILE A 187 40.56 -2.35 8.36
N LYS A 188 41.39 -2.01 7.36
CA LYS A 188 41.28 -2.12 5.89
C LYS A 188 39.92 -2.36 5.22
N LYS A 189 39.59 -1.37 4.37
CA LYS A 189 38.76 -1.42 3.16
C LYS A 189 39.24 -2.53 2.20
N ARG A 190 38.34 -3.42 1.77
CA ARG A 190 38.39 -4.17 0.50
C ARG A 190 36.99 -4.23 -0.12
N ASN A 191 36.97 -4.24 -1.44
CA ASN A 191 35.86 -3.95 -2.32
C ASN A 191 34.74 -5.01 -2.31
N VAL A 192 33.52 -4.49 -2.38
CA VAL A 192 32.35 -4.93 -3.17
C VAL A 192 32.54 -6.23 -3.96
N SER A 193 31.84 -7.29 -3.54
CA SER A 193 30.95 -8.10 -4.39
C SER A 193 30.29 -9.22 -3.58
N LYS A 194 28.98 -9.41 -3.81
CA LYS A 194 28.11 -10.55 -3.45
C LYS A 194 27.81 -10.84 -1.97
N GLU A 195 26.59 -10.51 -1.56
CA GLU A 195 25.74 -11.25 -0.59
C GLU A 195 24.30 -11.09 -1.12
N ASN A 196 23.60 -12.10 -1.66
CA ASN A 196 23.01 -13.26 -0.98
C ASN A 196 22.62 -12.95 0.47
N ASN A 197 21.34 -12.67 0.70
CA ASN A 197 20.70 -12.86 2.01
C ASN A 197 19.27 -13.37 1.79
N GLU A 198 19.15 -14.69 1.67
CA GLU A 198 18.10 -15.39 2.40
C GLU A 198 18.42 -15.30 3.90
N SER A 199 17.38 -15.36 4.73
CA SER A 199 17.37 -15.39 6.20
C SER A 199 17.23 -14.05 6.92
N PHE A 200 15.98 -13.64 7.11
CA PHE A 200 15.48 -13.26 8.43
C PHE A 200 14.24 -14.09 8.75
N ARG A 201 14.46 -15.26 9.37
CA ARG A 201 13.51 -15.83 10.34
C ARG A 201 14.04 -15.43 11.71
N SER A 202 13.46 -14.41 12.32
CA SER A 202 13.46 -14.25 13.77
C SER A 202 12.03 -14.37 14.28
N PRO A 203 11.78 -15.14 15.34
CA PRO A 203 10.46 -15.35 15.89
C PRO A 203 10.21 -14.31 16.98
N ASP A 204 9.52 -13.22 16.64
CA ASP A 204 8.88 -12.35 17.64
C ASP A 204 7.48 -12.01 17.12
N ASN A 205 6.59 -13.00 17.27
CA ASN A 205 5.15 -12.87 17.08
C ASN A 205 4.55 -12.34 18.38
N SER A 206 4.33 -11.03 18.48
CA SER A 206 3.32 -10.51 19.41
C SER A 206 2.69 -9.18 19.00
N ASP A 207 3.33 -8.38 18.12
CA ASP A 207 2.77 -7.07 17.75
C ASP A 207 2.04 -7.04 16.38
N MET A 208 2.16 -8.09 15.57
CA MET A 208 1.48 -8.17 14.25
C MET A 208 0.01 -8.62 14.32
N GLU A 209 -0.44 -9.12 15.47
CA GLU A 209 -1.83 -9.59 15.61
C GLU A 209 -2.85 -8.44 15.77
N SER A 210 -2.38 -7.24 16.15
CA SER A 210 -3.25 -6.08 16.37
C SER A 210 -3.65 -5.36 15.08
N LEU A 211 -2.79 -5.37 14.06
CA LEU A 211 -3.04 -4.74 12.76
C LEU A 211 -3.89 -5.62 11.83
N ALA A 212 -3.76 -6.94 11.93
CA ALA A 212 -4.56 -7.89 11.15
C ALA A 212 -6.05 -7.83 11.49
N ARG A 213 -6.44 -7.47 12.72
CA ARG A 213 -7.86 -7.39 13.13
C ARG A 213 -8.62 -6.18 12.57
N ARG A 214 -7.93 -5.15 12.06
CA ARG A 214 -8.58 -3.95 11.49
C ARG A 214 -8.96 -4.10 10.02
N PHE A 215 -8.35 -5.06 9.33
CA PHE A 215 -8.59 -5.31 7.92
C PHE A 215 -8.88 -6.81 7.75
N ASN A 216 -10.16 -7.20 7.69
CA ASN A 216 -10.57 -8.53 7.26
C ASN A 216 -10.26 -8.69 5.76
N VAL A 217 -8.99 -8.81 5.42
CA VAL A 217 -8.54 -9.13 4.06
C VAL A 217 -8.22 -10.61 4.06
N ILE A 218 -9.17 -11.42 3.58
CA ILE A 218 -8.93 -12.83 3.28
C ILE A 218 -8.17 -12.87 1.96
N TYR A 219 -6.85 -13.01 2.04
CA TYR A 219 -6.05 -13.45 0.89
C TYR A 219 -6.25 -14.95 0.72
N ASN A 220 -7.00 -15.34 -0.30
CA ASN A 220 -6.94 -16.72 -0.79
C ASN A 220 -5.59 -16.89 -1.50
N SER A 221 -4.56 -17.34 -0.78
CA SER A 221 -3.37 -17.86 -1.46
C SER A 221 -3.74 -19.20 -2.08
N LEU A 222 -3.78 -19.25 -3.41
CA LEU A 222 -3.83 -20.51 -4.14
C LEU A 222 -2.58 -21.32 -3.78
N GLN A 223 -2.77 -22.42 -3.04
CA GLN A 223 -1.77 -23.46 -2.90
C GLN A 223 -1.67 -24.20 -4.23
N ASN A 224 -0.47 -24.26 -4.80
CA ASN A 224 0.00 -25.33 -5.68
C ASN A 224 1.48 -25.57 -5.36
#